data_AF-A0A662TPK7-F1
#
_entry.id   AF-A0A662TPK7-F1
#
_cell.length_a   1.000
_cell.length_b   1.000
_cell.length_c   1.000
_cell.angle_alpha   90.00
_cell.angle_beta   90.00
_cell.angle_gamma   90.00
#
_symmetry.space_group_name_H-M   'P 1'
#
loop_
_entity.id
_entity.type
_entity.pdbx_description
1 polymer ?
#
loop_
_entity_poly.entity_id
_entity_poly.type
_entity_poly.pdbx_seq_one_letter_code
_entity_poly.pdbx_strand_id
1 'polypeptide(L)'
;MILKLAEIRLLNTVLVAVCLDCKRFVGKVTVGSVGNSFKCPLCGSRKIGFLKNEEEAHIMRYQPNSPKAQRILRKLEKTARLYQKWGENFLLTYAGRGISINMVEKIIGKSMGERDTLIKFIVEAEKRRLLFVRRS
;
A
#
# COMPACT_ATOMS: atom_id res chain seq x y z
N MET A 1 -24.66 0.67 1.57
CA MET A 1 -24.43 2.06 1.10
C MET A 1 -23.08 2.63 1.55
N ILE A 2 -22.66 2.51 2.82
CA ILE A 2 -21.37 3.06 3.31
C ILE A 2 -20.14 2.26 2.82
N LEU A 3 -20.21 0.91 2.77
CA LEU A 3 -19.08 0.08 2.36
C LEU A 3 -18.70 0.29 0.88
N LYS A 4 -19.67 0.40 -0.02
CA LYS A 4 -19.42 0.70 -1.44
C LYS A 4 -18.70 2.04 -1.64
N LEU A 5 -19.07 3.08 -0.89
CA LEU A 5 -18.37 4.37 -0.96
C LEU A 5 -16.93 4.26 -0.44
N ALA A 6 -16.71 3.49 0.62
CA ALA A 6 -15.36 3.22 1.11
C ALA A 6 -14.53 2.45 0.07
N GLU A 7 -15.11 1.45 -0.57
CA GLU A 7 -14.45 0.68 -1.62
C GLU A 7 -14.05 1.55 -2.81
N ILE A 8 -14.97 2.36 -3.35
CA ILE A 8 -14.69 3.29 -4.45
C ILE A 8 -13.53 4.22 -4.10
N ARG A 9 -13.49 4.74 -2.86
CA ARG A 9 -12.38 5.57 -2.39
C ARG A 9 -11.07 4.80 -2.33
N LEU A 10 -11.08 3.57 -1.79
CA LEU A 10 -9.87 2.74 -1.68
C LEU A 10 -9.32 2.41 -3.08
N LEU A 11 -10.18 2.04 -4.02
CA LEU A 11 -9.82 1.76 -5.41
C LEU A 11 -9.24 2.99 -6.10
N ASN A 12 -9.78 4.19 -5.84
CA ASN A 12 -9.28 5.46 -6.41
C ASN A 12 -8.08 6.04 -5.65
N THR A 13 -7.55 5.36 -4.63
CA THR A 13 -6.40 5.87 -3.90
C THR A 13 -5.14 5.71 -4.75
N VAL A 14 -4.35 6.79 -4.85
CA VAL A 14 -3.06 6.79 -5.55
C VAL A 14 -1.96 6.34 -4.60
N LEU A 15 -1.13 5.42 -5.08
CA LEU A 15 0.11 4.97 -4.45
C LEU A 15 1.28 5.25 -5.40
N VAL A 16 2.50 5.18 -4.87
CA VAL A 16 3.72 5.24 -5.69
C VAL A 16 4.31 3.84 -5.77
N ALA A 17 4.35 3.29 -6.99
CA ALA A 17 4.98 2.01 -7.29
C ALA A 17 6.45 2.22 -7.62
N VAL A 18 7.31 1.37 -7.07
CA VAL A 18 8.76 1.38 -7.28
C VAL A 18 9.23 -0.03 -7.62
N CYS A 19 9.94 -0.20 -8.73
CA CYS A 19 10.53 -1.49 -9.07
C CYS A 19 11.81 -1.73 -8.26
N LEU A 20 11.86 -2.84 -7.53
CA LEU A 20 13.02 -3.20 -6.70
C LEU A 20 14.13 -3.94 -7.46
N ASP A 21 13.82 -4.48 -8.64
CA ASP A 21 14.82 -5.17 -9.47
C ASP A 21 15.60 -4.16 -10.31
N CYS A 22 14.93 -3.40 -11.19
CA CYS A 22 15.64 -2.44 -12.05
C CYS A 22 15.93 -1.11 -11.36
N LYS A 23 15.24 -0.77 -10.26
CA LYS A 23 15.37 0.48 -9.49
C LYS A 23 15.20 1.78 -10.31
N ARG A 24 14.76 1.67 -11.57
CA ARG A 24 14.54 2.78 -12.50
C ARG A 24 13.09 3.23 -12.54
N PHE A 25 12.14 2.32 -12.39
CA PHE A 25 10.72 2.64 -12.42
C PHE A 25 10.25 3.18 -11.08
N VAL A 26 9.73 4.42 -11.12
CA VAL A 26 8.96 5.07 -10.06
C VAL A 26 7.74 5.69 -10.72
N GLY A 27 6.54 5.35 -10.31
CA GLY A 27 5.31 5.85 -10.94
C GLY A 27 4.11 5.87 -10.02
N LYS A 28 3.22 6.85 -10.23
CA LYS A 28 1.92 6.90 -9.54
C LYS A 28 0.99 5.87 -10.16
N VAL A 29 0.30 5.12 -9.32
CA VAL A 29 -0.66 4.09 -9.71
C VAL A 29 -1.90 4.18 -8.84
N THR A 30 -3.06 3.92 -9.42
CA THR A 30 -4.33 3.85 -8.69
C THR A 30 -4.55 2.42 -8.24
N VAL A 31 -5.01 2.18 -7.01
CA VAL A 31 -5.19 0.82 -6.47
C VAL A 31 -6.00 -0.08 -7.41
N GLY A 32 -7.11 0.43 -7.95
CA GLY A 32 -7.95 -0.30 -8.90
C GLY A 32 -7.30 -0.59 -10.25
N SER A 33 -6.28 0.16 -10.67
CA SER A 33 -5.59 -0.07 -11.95
C SER A 33 -4.45 -1.08 -11.86
N VAL A 34 -3.95 -1.38 -10.66
CA VAL A 34 -2.79 -2.28 -10.45
C VAL A 34 -3.22 -3.75 -10.47
N GLY A 35 -4.32 -4.08 -9.79
CA GLY A 35 -4.81 -5.46 -9.68
C GLY A 35 -3.74 -6.44 -9.16
N ASN A 36 -3.83 -7.72 -9.56
CA ASN A 36 -2.92 -8.80 -9.12
C ASN A 36 -1.71 -9.04 -10.04
N SER A 37 -1.67 -8.40 -11.22
CA SER A 37 -0.74 -8.77 -12.31
C SER A 37 0.20 -7.64 -12.73
N PHE A 38 0.28 -6.56 -11.94
CA PHE A 38 1.13 -5.43 -12.27
C PHE A 38 2.61 -5.82 -12.36
N LYS A 39 3.24 -5.39 -13.46
CA LYS A 39 4.65 -5.59 -13.74
C LYS A 39 5.31 -4.25 -13.98
N CYS A 40 6.61 -4.17 -13.69
CA CYS A 40 7.42 -3.03 -14.06
C CYS A 40 7.34 -2.81 -15.57
N PRO A 41 6.90 -1.64 -16.06
CA PRO A 41 6.82 -1.38 -17.50
C PRO A 41 8.20 -1.27 -18.16
N LEU A 42 9.27 -1.08 -17.38
CA LEU A 42 10.64 -0.93 -17.90
C LEU A 42 11.42 -2.25 -17.99
N CYS A 43 11.06 -3.27 -17.20
CA CYS A 43 11.84 -4.53 -17.16
C CYS A 43 11.00 -5.80 -16.96
N GLY A 44 9.68 -5.71 -16.85
CA GLY A 44 8.79 -6.86 -16.66
C GLY A 44 8.80 -7.51 -15.28
N SER A 45 9.61 -7.02 -14.33
CA SER A 45 9.68 -7.53 -12.96
C SER A 45 8.34 -7.43 -12.22
N ARG A 46 8.05 -8.43 -11.37
CA ARG A 46 6.93 -8.44 -10.40
C ARG A 46 7.35 -7.97 -9.00
N LYS A 47 8.62 -7.62 -8.78
CA LYS A 47 9.14 -7.16 -7.49
C LYS A 47 8.89 -5.66 -7.32
N ILE A 48 7.63 -5.32 -7.09
CA ILE A 48 7.15 -3.94 -7.00
C ILE A 48 6.83 -3.59 -5.55
N GLY A 49 7.53 -2.59 -5.01
CA GLY A 49 7.21 -1.98 -3.73
C GLY A 49 6.25 -0.80 -3.91
N PHE A 50 5.48 -0.52 -2.86
CA PHE A 50 4.49 0.57 -2.85
C PHE A 50 4.70 1.53 -1.68
N LEU A 51 4.52 2.82 -1.94
CA LEU A 51 4.56 3.91 -0.97
C LEU A 51 3.24 4.70 -1.01
N LYS A 52 2.92 5.37 0.10
CA LYS A 52 1.69 6.17 0.23
C LYS A 52 1.83 7.60 -0.30
N ASN A 53 3.06 8.11 -0.37
CA ASN A 53 3.33 9.45 -0.83
C ASN A 53 4.58 9.48 -1.71
N GLU A 54 4.67 10.53 -2.50
CA GLU A 54 5.77 10.77 -3.44
C GLU A 54 7.03 11.31 -2.76
N GLU A 55 6.87 11.99 -1.62
CA GLU A 55 7.99 12.49 -0.81
C GLU A 55 8.97 11.39 -0.41
N GLU A 56 8.47 10.21 -0.02
CA GLU A 56 9.31 9.04 0.27
C GLU A 56 10.12 8.60 -0.96
N ALA A 57 9.53 8.64 -2.16
CA ALA A 57 10.24 8.32 -3.39
C ALA A 57 11.29 9.39 -3.75
N HIS A 58 11.01 10.67 -3.46
CA HIS A 58 11.99 11.75 -3.60
C HIS A 58 13.18 11.57 -2.67
N ILE A 59 12.97 11.20 -1.41
CA ILE A 59 14.07 10.92 -0.46
C ILE A 59 14.97 9.81 -1.00
N MET A 60 14.41 8.75 -1.58
CA MET A 60 15.19 7.68 -2.20
C MET A 60 16.05 8.17 -3.38
N ARG A 61 15.55 9.14 -4.14
CA ARG A 61 16.24 9.69 -5.32
C ARG A 61 17.34 10.67 -4.96
N TYR A 62 17.05 11.62 -4.06
CA TYR A 62 17.91 12.77 -3.78
C TYR A 62 18.79 12.56 -2.54
N GLN A 63 18.43 11.65 -1.64
CA GLN A 63 19.16 11.39 -0.40
C GLN A 63 19.36 9.88 -0.15
N PRO A 64 19.90 9.12 -1.13
CA PRO A 64 19.93 7.66 -1.10
C PRO A 64 20.72 7.06 0.09
N ASN A 65 21.71 7.79 0.60
CA ASN A 65 22.55 7.34 1.72
C ASN A 65 22.01 7.75 3.09
N SER A 66 20.88 8.46 3.15
CA SER A 66 20.30 8.90 4.42
C SER A 66 19.73 7.72 5.23
N PRO A 67 19.72 7.80 6.57
CA PRO A 67 19.00 6.82 7.40
C PRO A 67 17.51 6.71 7.06
N LYS A 68 16.91 7.79 6.54
CA LYS A 68 15.52 7.81 6.05
C LYS A 68 15.37 6.95 4.79
N ALA A 69 16.25 7.09 3.80
CA ALA A 69 16.25 6.27 2.60
C ALA A 69 16.38 4.77 2.93
N GLN A 70 17.26 4.39 3.85
CA GLN A 70 17.36 2.99 4.28
C GLN A 70 16.06 2.46 4.90
N ARG A 71 15.35 3.28 5.69
CA ARG A 71 14.03 2.93 6.23
C ARG A 71 12.98 2.78 5.12
N ILE A 72 13.00 3.65 4.11
CA ILE A 72 12.10 3.59 2.94
C ILE A 72 12.41 2.35 2.10
N LEU A 73 13.67 1.97 1.91
CA LEU A 73 14.04 0.75 1.20
C LEU A 73 13.48 -0.50 1.89
N ARG A 74 13.66 -0.62 3.21
CA ARG A 74 13.07 -1.72 4.00
C ARG A 74 11.54 -1.74 3.91
N LYS A 75 10.93 -0.56 3.86
CA LYS A 75 9.49 -0.38 3.66
C LYS A 75 9.04 -0.92 2.31
N LEU A 76 9.73 -0.55 1.23
CA LEU A 76 9.46 -1.01 -0.14
C LEU A 76 9.61 -2.52 -0.27
N GLU A 77 10.66 -3.11 0.31
CA GLU A 77 10.84 -4.56 0.30
C GLU A 77 9.69 -5.29 1.02
N LYS A 78 9.23 -4.73 2.15
CA LYS A 78 8.11 -5.29 2.89
C LYS A 78 6.81 -5.18 2.09
N THR A 79 6.53 -4.04 1.48
CA THR A 79 5.32 -3.87 0.65
C THR A 79 5.35 -4.73 -0.61
N ALA A 80 6.52 -4.94 -1.20
CA ALA A 80 6.68 -5.85 -2.34
C ALA A 80 6.37 -7.31 -1.95
N ARG A 81 6.88 -7.80 -0.82
CA ARG A 81 6.56 -9.15 -0.32
C ARG A 81 5.07 -9.31 -0.04
N LEU A 82 4.44 -8.30 0.57
CA LEU A 82 3.01 -8.34 0.86
C LEU A 82 2.15 -8.30 -0.40
N TYR A 83 2.53 -7.49 -1.40
CA TYR A 83 1.84 -7.48 -2.69
C TYR A 83 1.98 -8.81 -3.43
N GLN A 84 3.17 -9.41 -3.44
CA GLN A 84 3.36 -10.74 -4.04
C GLN A 84 2.51 -11.82 -3.36
N LYS A 85 2.32 -11.72 -2.04
CA LYS A 85 1.55 -12.69 -1.26
C LYS A 85 0.03 -12.48 -1.36
N TRP A 86 -0.42 -11.23 -1.33
CA TRP A 86 -1.85 -10.89 -1.14
C TRP A 86 -2.46 -10.07 -2.29
N GLY A 87 -1.66 -9.66 -3.27
CA GLY A 87 -2.12 -8.94 -4.46
C GLY A 87 -2.93 -7.68 -4.13
N GLU A 88 -4.08 -7.55 -4.78
CA GLU A 88 -5.03 -6.46 -4.64
C GLU A 88 -5.52 -6.30 -3.19
N ASN A 89 -5.69 -7.38 -2.43
CA ASN A 89 -6.11 -7.30 -1.02
C ASN A 89 -5.07 -6.53 -0.19
N PHE A 90 -3.77 -6.68 -0.49
CA PHE A 90 -2.73 -5.84 0.10
C PHE A 90 -2.90 -4.37 -0.28
N LEU A 91 -3.12 -4.06 -1.56
CA LEU A 91 -3.25 -2.68 -2.03
C LEU A 91 -4.46 -1.97 -1.43
N LEU A 92 -5.63 -2.64 -1.42
CA LEU A 92 -6.85 -2.15 -0.78
C LEU A 92 -6.62 -1.86 0.70
N THR A 93 -6.02 -2.81 1.42
CA THR A 93 -5.76 -2.63 2.85
C THR A 93 -4.74 -1.52 3.09
N TYR A 94 -3.68 -1.48 2.30
CA TYR A 94 -2.62 -0.49 2.46
C TYR A 94 -3.13 0.92 2.12
N ALA A 95 -4.06 1.07 1.18
CA ALA A 95 -4.69 2.34 0.84
C ALA A 95 -5.52 2.95 1.97
N GLY A 96 -5.93 2.17 2.98
CA GLY A 96 -6.67 2.69 4.12
C GLY A 96 -5.90 3.75 4.92
N ARG A 97 -6.64 4.75 5.38
CA ARG A 97 -6.10 5.90 6.13
C ARG A 97 -5.59 5.47 7.50
N GLY A 98 -4.39 5.90 7.87
CA GLY A 98 -3.77 5.50 9.14
C GLY A 98 -3.41 4.01 9.24
N ILE A 99 -3.62 3.19 8.22
CA ILE A 99 -3.18 1.80 8.23
C ILE A 99 -1.66 1.76 8.02
N SER A 100 -0.95 1.19 8.99
CA SER A 100 0.48 0.93 8.89
C SER A 100 0.72 -0.45 8.28
N ILE A 101 1.91 -0.69 7.74
CA ILE A 101 2.25 -1.98 7.10
C ILE A 101 2.08 -3.16 8.07
N ASN A 102 2.36 -2.96 9.36
CA ASN A 102 2.22 -4.01 10.38
C ASN A 102 0.75 -4.37 10.67
N MET A 103 -0.20 -3.50 10.34
CA MET A 103 -1.63 -3.79 10.47
C MET A 103 -2.18 -4.57 9.28
N VAL A 104 -1.52 -4.49 8.12
CA VAL A 104 -2.06 -5.03 6.85
C VAL A 104 -2.33 -6.54 6.95
N GLU A 105 -1.34 -7.33 7.36
CA GLU A 105 -1.52 -8.79 7.47
C GLU A 105 -2.60 -9.18 8.49
N LYS A 106 -2.71 -8.43 9.59
CA LYS A 106 -3.74 -8.65 10.61
C LYS A 106 -5.15 -8.37 10.06
N ILE A 107 -5.30 -7.37 9.20
CA ILE A 107 -6.59 -7.01 8.59
C ILE A 107 -6.97 -8.04 7.52
N ILE A 108 -6.02 -8.38 6.63
CA ILE A 108 -6.26 -9.38 5.57
C ILE A 108 -6.60 -10.74 6.19
N GLY A 109 -5.85 -11.19 7.20
CA GLY A 109 -6.09 -12.47 7.86
C GLY A 109 -7.49 -12.61 8.48
N LYS A 110 -8.08 -11.51 8.96
CA LYS A 110 -9.45 -11.51 9.51
C LYS A 110 -10.54 -11.62 8.45
N SER A 111 -10.24 -11.25 7.20
CA SER A 111 -11.23 -11.24 6.12
C SER A 111 -11.57 -12.61 5.56
N MET A 112 -10.75 -13.64 5.85
CA MET A 112 -10.89 -14.99 5.29
C MET A 112 -11.00 -15.02 3.75
N GLY A 113 -10.49 -14.00 3.06
CA GLY A 113 -10.55 -13.86 1.59
C GLY A 113 -11.81 -13.19 1.04
N GLU A 114 -12.76 -12.80 1.89
CA GLU A 114 -14.02 -12.18 1.48
C GLU A 114 -13.89 -10.65 1.40
N ARG A 115 -14.29 -10.08 0.25
CA ARG A 115 -13.96 -8.68 -0.12
C ARG A 115 -14.73 -7.65 0.70
N ASP A 116 -16.03 -7.85 0.92
CA ASP A 116 -16.84 -6.92 1.72
C ASP A 116 -16.39 -6.96 3.18
N THR A 117 -16.08 -8.15 3.71
CA THR A 117 -15.49 -8.27 5.04
C THR A 117 -14.12 -7.59 5.14
N LEU A 118 -13.26 -7.70 4.12
CA LEU A 118 -12.00 -6.97 4.08
C LEU A 118 -12.21 -5.45 4.17
N ILE A 119 -13.11 -4.92 3.33
CA ILE A 119 -13.45 -3.49 3.31
C ILE A 119 -14.02 -3.06 4.66
N LYS A 120 -14.88 -3.87 5.28
CA LYS A 120 -15.42 -3.62 6.62
C LYS A 120 -14.30 -3.50 7.66
N PHE A 121 -13.35 -4.43 7.70
CA PHE A 121 -12.22 -4.36 8.64
C PHE A 121 -11.29 -3.17 8.39
N ILE A 122 -11.08 -2.78 7.13
CA ILE A 122 -10.35 -1.55 6.78
C ILE A 122 -11.05 -0.33 7.38
N VAL A 123 -12.36 -0.18 7.15
CA VAL A 123 -13.15 0.95 7.67
C VAL A 123 -13.14 0.97 9.20
N GLU A 124 -13.25 -0.18 9.87
CA GLU A 124 -13.14 -0.23 11.33
C GLU A 124 -11.75 0.16 11.84
N ALA A 125 -10.68 -0.22 11.13
CA ALA A 125 -9.32 0.17 11.48
C ALA A 125 -9.10 1.69 11.34
N GLU A 126 -9.66 2.30 10.29
CA GLU A 126 -9.66 3.75 10.10
C GLU A 126 -10.39 4.48 11.24
N LYS A 127 -11.59 4.00 11.62
CA LYS A 127 -12.36 4.57 12.74
C LYS A 127 -11.60 4.49 14.06
N ARG A 128 -11.01 3.33 14.38
CA ARG A 128 -10.22 3.15 15.61
C ARG A 128 -9.08 4.18 15.68
N ARG A 129 -8.35 4.39 14.59
CA ARG A 129 -7.29 5.42 14.52
C ARG A 129 -7.80 6.83 14.81
N LEU A 130 -8.96 7.21 14.27
CA LEU A 130 -9.55 8.54 14.50
C LEU A 130 -9.95 8.76 15.97
N LEU A 131 -10.38 7.71 16.67
CA LEU A 131 -10.71 7.80 18.10
C LEU A 131 -9.47 8.01 18.99
N PHE A 132 -8.31 7.49 18.58
CA PHE A 132 -7.05 7.74 19.30
C PHE A 132 -6.49 9.15 19.07
N VAL A 133 -6.65 9.71 17.87
CA VAL A 133 -6.20 11.09 17.56
C VAL A 133 -7.03 12.15 18.31
N ARG A 134 -8.28 11.87 18.66
CA ARG A 134 -9.15 12.80 19.43
C ARG A 134 -8.87 12.85 20.93
N ARG A 135 -7.98 12.01 21.46
CA ARG A 135 -7.66 11.92 22.90
C ARG A 135 -6.21 12.33 23.22
N SER A 136 -5.52 12.95 22.27
CA SER A 136 -4.15 13.48 22.39
C SER A 136 -4.16 14.95 22.01
#